data_AF-A0A820FUN2-F1
#
_entry.id   AF-A0A820FUN2-F1
#
_cell.length_a   1.000
_cell.length_b   1.000
_cell.length_c   1.000
_cell.angle_alpha   90.00
_cell.angle_beta   90.00
_cell.angle_gamma   90.00
#
_symmetry.space_group_name_H-M   'P 1'
#
loop_
_entity.id
_entity.type
_entity.pdbx_description
1 polymer ?
#
loop_
_entity_poly.entity_id
_entity_poly.type
_entity_poly.pdbx_seq_one_letter_code
_entity_poly.pdbx_strand_id
1 'polypeptide(L)'
;MTYETDQIPIWVAINDVNNDDKFDIVVANFGSANIGIFLNTGNDTFVNQTLYPMDYNPYAIAINDVNDDHQLDIIVAHSHSVDILYMDFH
;
A
#
# COMPACT_ATOMS: atom_id res chain seq x y z
N MET A 1 5.92 -19.03 -1.95
CA MET A 1 4.87 -18.55 -2.88
C MET A 1 5.35 -17.22 -3.44
N THR A 2 4.98 -16.88 -4.67
CA THR A 2 5.38 -15.63 -5.34
C THR A 2 4.11 -14.89 -5.73
N TYR A 3 4.07 -13.60 -5.43
CA TYR A 3 2.99 -12.69 -5.83
C TYR A 3 3.57 -11.67 -6.80
N GLU A 4 2.99 -11.58 -7.99
CA GLU A 4 3.46 -10.64 -9.00
C GLU A 4 3.03 -9.24 -8.62
N THR A 5 4.02 -8.35 -8.51
CA THR A 5 3.82 -6.91 -8.36
C THR A 5 3.72 -6.26 -9.75
N ASP A 6 3.50 -4.95 -9.79
CA ASP A 6 3.61 -4.21 -11.05
C ASP A 6 5.08 -3.83 -11.33
N GLN A 7 5.32 -2.96 -12.30
CA GLN A 7 6.64 -2.69 -12.84
C GLN A 7 7.58 -2.01 -11.84
N ILE A 8 8.78 -2.59 -11.69
CA ILE A 8 9.91 -2.05 -10.92
C ILE A 8 9.48 -1.70 -9.48
N PRO A 9 9.12 -2.70 -8.64
CA PRO A 9 8.87 -2.46 -7.23
C PRO A 9 10.18 -2.02 -6.54
N ILE A 10 10.14 -0.96 -5.72
CA ILE A 10 11.33 -0.44 -5.03
C ILE A 10 11.19 -0.32 -3.51
N TRP A 11 9.97 -0.39 -2.99
CA TRP A 11 9.71 -0.28 -1.57
C TRP A 11 8.54 -1.18 -1.16
N VAL A 12 8.58 -1.66 0.08
CA VAL A 12 7.50 -2.45 0.68
C VAL A 12 7.27 -2.01 2.13
N ALA A 13 6.01 -1.96 2.53
CA ALA A 13 5.56 -1.73 3.91
C ALA A 13 4.55 -2.83 4.31
N ILE A 14 4.46 -3.09 5.61
CA ILE A 14 3.61 -4.13 6.19
C ILE A 14 2.82 -3.52 7.33
N ASN A 15 1.49 -3.64 7.29
CA ASN A 15 0.59 -3.33 8.39
C ASN A 15 -0.80 -3.93 8.12
N ASP A 16 -1.68 -3.97 9.11
CA ASP A 16 -3.09 -4.32 8.93
C ASP A 16 -3.85 -3.09 8.40
N VAL A 17 -3.83 -2.89 7.08
CA VAL A 17 -4.34 -1.65 6.49
C VAL A 17 -5.85 -1.66 6.33
N ASN A 18 -6.48 -2.84 6.37
CA ASN A 18 -7.94 -2.99 6.27
C ASN A 18 -8.63 -3.33 7.60
N ASN A 19 -7.89 -3.32 8.71
CA ASN A 19 -8.37 -3.54 10.07
C ASN A 19 -9.08 -4.90 10.24
N ASP A 20 -8.50 -5.95 9.66
CA ASP A 20 -9.02 -7.33 9.71
C ASP A 20 -8.23 -8.28 10.63
N ASP A 21 -7.36 -7.71 11.46
CA ASP A 21 -6.40 -8.35 12.36
C ASP A 21 -5.31 -9.17 11.63
N LYS A 22 -5.02 -8.85 10.36
CA LYS A 22 -3.96 -9.52 9.60
C LYS A 22 -3.05 -8.51 8.92
N PHE A 23 -1.75 -8.79 8.96
CA PHE A 23 -0.78 -7.95 8.26
C PHE A 23 -0.89 -8.12 6.74
N ASP A 24 -1.17 -7.01 6.07
CA ASP A 24 -1.18 -6.82 4.63
C ASP A 24 0.17 -6.33 4.11
N ILE A 25 0.33 -6.28 2.80
CA ILE A 25 1.54 -5.79 2.14
C ILE A 25 1.18 -4.63 1.21
N VAL A 26 1.88 -3.51 1.38
CA VAL A 26 1.81 -2.35 0.47
C VAL A 26 3.13 -2.22 -0.28
N VAL A 27 3.07 -2.13 -1.60
CA VAL A 27 4.24 -2.06 -2.49
C VAL A 27 4.24 -0.77 -3.28
N ALA A 28 5.39 -0.07 -3.32
CA ALA A 28 5.60 1.05 -4.24
C ALA A 28 6.15 0.53 -5.56
N ASN A 29 5.34 0.59 -6.61
CA ASN A 29 5.74 0.20 -7.97
C ASN A 29 6.23 1.45 -8.70
N PHE A 30 7.54 1.68 -8.65
CA PHE A 30 8.16 2.86 -9.24
C PHE A 30 7.91 2.94 -10.73
N GLY A 31 8.09 1.83 -11.46
CA GLY A 31 8.05 1.81 -12.93
C GLY A 31 6.65 2.10 -13.49
N SER A 32 5.61 1.67 -12.80
CA SER A 32 4.21 1.84 -13.20
C SER A 32 3.52 3.04 -12.53
N ALA A 33 4.23 3.81 -11.70
CA ALA A 33 3.69 4.96 -10.96
C ALA A 33 2.38 4.64 -10.21
N ASN A 34 2.38 3.54 -9.46
CA ASN A 34 1.26 3.15 -8.61
C ASN A 34 1.74 2.49 -7.31
N ILE A 35 0.83 2.37 -6.35
CA ILE A 35 1.01 1.46 -5.22
C ILE A 35 0.12 0.24 -5.38
N GLY A 36 0.61 -0.92 -4.95
CA GLY A 36 -0.14 -2.16 -4.89
C GLY A 36 -0.41 -2.56 -3.45
N ILE A 37 -1.65 -2.97 -3.13
CA ILE A 37 -2.02 -3.49 -1.80
C ILE A 37 -2.44 -4.96 -1.93
N PHE A 38 -1.67 -5.85 -1.34
CA PHE A 38 -2.00 -7.27 -1.19
C PHE A 38 -2.63 -7.50 0.17
N LEU A 39 -3.94 -7.79 0.18
CA LEU A 39 -4.66 -8.11 1.41
C LEU A 39 -4.43 -9.56 1.82
N ASN A 40 -4.18 -9.79 3.10
CA ASN A 40 -3.99 -11.10 3.66
C ASN A 40 -5.33 -11.79 3.89
N THR A 41 -5.53 -12.96 3.29
CA THR A 41 -6.78 -13.74 3.47
C THR A 41 -6.74 -14.64 4.69
N GLY A 42 -5.60 -14.70 5.38
CA GLY A 42 -5.27 -15.72 6.37
C GLY A 42 -4.61 -16.94 5.73
N ASN A 43 -4.17 -17.88 6.56
CA ASN A 43 -3.53 -19.13 6.14
C ASN A 43 -2.31 -18.93 5.22
N ASP A 44 -1.49 -17.92 5.51
CA ASP A 44 -0.27 -17.58 4.76
C ASP A 44 -0.51 -17.24 3.27
N THR A 45 -1.70 -16.72 2.91
CA THR A 45 -2.06 -16.38 1.54
C THR A 45 -2.62 -14.97 1.37
N PHE A 46 -2.26 -14.32 0.26
CA PHE A 46 -2.70 -12.97 -0.12
C PHE A 46 -3.58 -12.99 -1.37
N VAL A 47 -4.52 -12.04 -1.47
CA VAL A 47 -5.22 -11.76 -2.73
C VAL A 47 -4.30 -11.04 -3.71
N ASN A 48 -4.65 -11.06 -5.00
CA ASN A 48 -3.97 -10.20 -5.98
C ASN A 48 -4.05 -8.73 -5.56
N GLN A 49 -2.98 -7.99 -5.80
CA GLN A 49 -2.91 -6.58 -5.42
C GLN A 49 -4.05 -5.76 -6.02
N THR A 50 -4.61 -4.88 -5.19
CA THR A 50 -5.37 -3.72 -5.67
C THR A 50 -4.38 -2.62 -6.01
N LEU A 51 -4.49 -2.03 -7.21
CA LEU A 51 -3.60 -0.98 -7.69
C LEU A 51 -4.24 0.40 -7.48
N TYR A 52 -3.47 1.32 -6.90
CA TYR A 52 -3.84 2.72 -6.76
C TYR A 52 -2.90 3.57 -7.60
N PRO A 53 -3.38 4.10 -8.74
CA PRO A 53 -2.60 4.98 -9.60
C PRO A 53 -2.18 6.25 -8.87
N MET A 54 -0.97 6.72 -9.17
CA MET A 54 -0.40 7.95 -8.63
C MET A 54 0.06 8.85 -9.78
N ASP A 55 0.12 10.16 -9.53
CA ASP A 55 0.58 11.12 -10.55
C ASP A 55 2.10 11.07 -10.76
N TYR A 56 2.85 10.62 -9.74
CA TYR A 56 4.32 10.55 -9.76
C TYR A 56 4.83 9.21 -9.24
N ASN A 57 6.04 8.83 -9.64
CA ASN A 57 6.65 7.58 -9.19
C ASN A 57 6.83 7.57 -7.66
N PRO A 58 6.30 6.55 -6.96
CA PRO A 58 6.45 6.43 -5.52
C PRO A 58 7.86 5.93 -5.15
N TYR A 59 8.43 6.47 -4.07
CA TYR A 59 9.76 6.09 -3.57
C TYR A 59 9.75 5.44 -2.19
N ALA A 60 8.89 5.92 -1.31
CA ALA A 60 8.78 5.43 0.05
C ALA A 60 7.33 5.45 0.51
N ILE A 61 7.00 4.51 1.39
CA ILE A 61 5.68 4.38 2.00
C ILE A 61 5.86 4.42 3.52
N ALA A 62 5.05 5.24 4.19
CA ALA A 62 4.80 5.17 5.62
C ALA A 62 3.32 4.84 5.85
N ILE A 63 3.02 4.17 6.97
CA ILE A 63 1.66 3.76 7.33
C ILE A 63 1.39 4.25 8.75
N ASN A 64 0.37 5.08 8.92
CA ASN A 64 -0.10 5.56 10.22
C ASN A 64 -1.48 6.21 10.08
N ASP A 65 -2.24 6.25 11.16
CA ASP A 65 -3.44 7.09 11.26
C ASP A 65 -3.01 8.57 11.29
N VAL A 66 -3.29 9.32 10.21
CA VAL A 66 -2.90 10.74 10.09
C VAL A 66 -4.09 11.69 10.16
N ASN A 67 -5.32 11.18 10.10
CA ASN A 67 -6.54 11.95 10.25
C ASN A 67 -7.27 11.76 11.60
N ASP A 68 -6.74 10.91 12.49
CA ASP A 68 -7.27 10.57 13.82
C ASP A 68 -8.67 9.90 13.74
N ASP A 69 -8.89 9.07 12.72
CA ASP A 69 -10.14 8.32 12.53
C ASP A 69 -10.09 6.86 13.03
N HIS A 70 -8.95 6.46 13.60
CA HIS A 70 -8.66 5.10 14.07
C HIS A 70 -8.49 4.04 12.98
N GLN A 71 -8.32 4.44 11.73
CA GLN A 71 -7.91 3.60 10.61
C GLN A 71 -6.50 4.00 10.15
N LEU A 72 -5.74 3.05 9.61
CA LEU A 72 -4.38 3.32 9.17
C LEU A 72 -4.36 3.88 7.75
N ASP A 73 -3.78 5.05 7.56
CA ASP A 73 -3.59 5.64 6.24
C ASP A 73 -2.25 5.25 5.62
N ILE A 74 -2.19 5.36 4.29
CA ILE A 74 -0.96 5.12 3.53
C ILE A 74 -0.42 6.47 3.03
N ILE A 75 0.77 6.83 3.49
CA ILE A 75 1.48 8.05 3.11
C ILE A 75 2.57 7.69 2.13
N VAL A 76 2.54 8.27 0.94
CA VAL A 76 3.45 7.95 -0.16
C VAL A 76 4.29 9.17 -0.49
N ALA A 77 5.61 9.02 -0.39
CA ALA A 77 6.56 10.03 -0.83
C ALA A 77 6.90 9.81 -2.31
N HIS A 78 6.75 10.86 -3.11
CA HIS A 78 7.06 10.86 -4.54
C HIS A 78 8.26 11.75 -4.86
N SER A 79 8.65 11.80 -6.13
CA SER A 79 9.71 12.69 -6.62
C SER A 79 9.40 14.19 -6.44
N HIS A 80 8.11 14.56 -6.33
CA HIS A 80 7.66 15.95 -6.37
C HIS A 80 6.62 16.31 -5.29
N SER A 81 5.97 15.33 -4.67
CA SER A 81 4.86 15.51 -3.73
C SER A 81 4.83 14.42 -2.66
N VAL A 82 3.88 14.56 -1.74
CA VAL A 82 3.44 13.50 -0.84
C VAL A 82 1.93 13.35 -1.03
N ASP A 83 1.49 12.13 -1.27
CA ASP A 83 0.08 11.78 -1.35
C ASP A 83 -0.32 10.96 -0.11
N ILE A 84 -1.56 11.11 0.34
CA ILE A 84 -2.14 10.35 1.46
C ILE A 84 -3.35 9.60 0.92
N LEU A 85 -3.35 8.29 1.10
CA LEU A 85 -4.47 7.43 0.78
C LEU A 85 -5.18 7.08 2.10
N TYR A 86 -6.35 7.68 2.31
CA TYR A 86 -7.20 7.38 3.47
C TYR A 86 -7.84 6.01 3.29
N MET A 87 -7.59 5.10 4.22
CA MET A 87 -8.04 3.71 4.13
C MET A 87 -9.40 3.52 4.81
N ASP A 88 -10.37 4.33 4.38
CA ASP A 88 -11.75 4.25 4.82
C ASP A 88 -12.47 3.08 4.15
N PHE A 89 -12.42 1.91 4.75
CA PHE A 89 -13.17 0.76 4.27
C PHE A 89 -14.63 0.85 4.76
N HIS A 90 -15.57 1.09 3.84
CA HIS A 90 -17.03 1.04 4.11
C HIS A 90 -17.59 -0.38 4.11
#